data_AF-A0A932ZU09-F1
#
_entry.id   AF-A0A932ZU09-F1
#
_cell.length_a   1.000
_cell.length_b   1.000
_cell.length_c   1.000
_cell.angle_alpha   90.00
_cell.angle_beta   90.00
_cell.angle_gamma   90.00
#
_symmetry.space_group_name_H-M   'P 1'
#
loop_
_entity.id
_entity.type
_entity.pdbx_description
1 polymer ?
#
loop_
_entity_poly.entity_id
_entity_poly.type
_entity_poly.pdbx_seq_one_letter_code
_entity_poly.pdbx_strand_id
1 'polypeptide(L)'
;TFTIPLMKRVGYRPEFAAAVEAAATTGGAYMPPVRGAGAFLLAQFTDTSYFDVVKIAAIPAILYYLSVGYIVYLRAYRRGLHGVPASELPPWPGILRRLHLLLPIPIMVYYLVIGDSPFLAAFKTIALILLLKASDLLAEIRTPWSGRLWRPFLGVSIGFGALAYFAGFRIGAPFTWFADELRGLNLGDAVFWVVASHIVLKLGEITAAGARTPAAGASAAGSGPGVYPRLGGALADLVKAAWSSLEAGARNTLVVCCIAGVLGVLLSSATQSDLPGRVSNLLIEFSFGLLPLTIFWIIVAGYIVGMGLPATASYVVLVIFGVLSLTNLGVPTLTAHLICFWMAVISAVTPPVALAAYAASAIAMSDPVKTGFQAVKLASWVFLMPFLFVYTPLLLDGTALDITITVAACLAGIVTWGGVVEGFFIRHTTPAERGMLAVASVFLLLPVDHLITWLTPAEWVFHHYPFYAAGAALLAAVFLMQRARPAERIEAVAGAPQAAS
;
A
#
# COMPACT_ATOMS: atom_id res chain seq x y z
N THR A 1 -15.55 -8.13 0.93
CA THR A 1 -14.45 -7.93 -0.03
C THR A 1 -14.87 -8.43 -1.39
N PHE A 2 -14.74 -7.60 -2.44
CA PHE A 2 -15.17 -7.94 -3.80
C PHE A 2 -14.16 -8.81 -4.55
N THR A 3 -12.88 -8.77 -4.16
CA THR A 3 -11.76 -9.44 -4.85
C THR A 3 -11.81 -10.96 -4.73
N ILE A 4 -11.96 -11.52 -3.52
CA ILE A 4 -11.94 -12.97 -3.29
C ILE A 4 -13.04 -13.70 -4.10
N PRO A 5 -14.32 -13.27 -4.06
CA PRO A 5 -15.36 -13.90 -4.88
C PRO A 5 -15.09 -13.79 -6.39
N LEU A 6 -14.55 -12.66 -6.86
CA LEU A 6 -14.20 -12.46 -8.26
C LEU A 6 -13.10 -13.43 -8.71
N MET A 7 -12.01 -13.54 -7.95
CA MET A 7 -10.92 -14.47 -8.24
C MET A 7 -11.41 -15.93 -8.26
N LYS A 8 -12.31 -16.30 -7.34
CA LYS A 8 -12.93 -17.63 -7.33
C LYS A 8 -13.78 -17.88 -8.60
N ARG A 9 -14.55 -16.89 -9.05
CA ARG A 9 -15.35 -16.99 -10.30
C ARG A 9 -14.48 -17.18 -11.54
N VAL A 10 -13.30 -16.55 -11.58
CA VAL A 10 -12.32 -16.70 -12.66
C VAL A 10 -11.65 -18.08 -12.66
N GLY A 11 -11.68 -18.81 -11.53
CA GLY A 11 -11.14 -20.18 -11.41
C GLY A 11 -9.91 -20.32 -10.50
N TYR A 12 -9.56 -19.28 -9.72
CA TYR A 12 -8.55 -19.44 -8.68
C TYR A 12 -9.05 -20.33 -7.54
N ARG A 13 -8.13 -21.10 -6.95
CA ARG A 13 -8.43 -21.87 -5.74
C ARG A 13 -8.76 -20.93 -4.58
N PRO A 14 -9.71 -21.28 -3.71
CA PRO A 14 -10.08 -20.47 -2.54
C PRO A 14 -8.89 -20.04 -1.68
N GLU A 15 -7.95 -20.97 -1.40
CA GLU A 15 -6.76 -20.70 -0.60
C GLU A 15 -5.86 -19.64 -1.25
N PHE A 16 -5.70 -19.70 -2.57
CA PHE A 16 -4.87 -18.75 -3.30
C PHE A 16 -5.53 -17.38 -3.39
N ALA A 17 -6.85 -17.33 -3.64
CA ALA A 17 -7.59 -16.07 -3.68
C ALA A 17 -7.53 -15.32 -2.35
N ALA A 18 -7.70 -16.03 -1.22
CA ALA A 18 -7.54 -15.46 0.11
C ALA A 18 -6.09 -15.01 0.37
N ALA A 19 -5.10 -15.81 -0.02
CA ALA A 19 -3.69 -15.47 0.15
C ALA A 19 -3.28 -14.23 -0.63
N VAL A 20 -3.79 -14.04 -1.85
CA VAL A 20 -3.55 -12.84 -2.66
C VAL A 20 -4.14 -11.60 -1.99
N GLU A 21 -5.38 -11.68 -1.51
CA GLU A 21 -6.02 -10.57 -0.78
C GLU A 21 -5.20 -10.21 0.48
N ALA A 22 -4.77 -11.22 1.25
CA ALA A 22 -3.98 -11.00 2.46
C ALA A 22 -2.60 -10.40 2.19
N ALA A 23 -1.87 -10.91 1.20
CA ALA A 23 -0.57 -10.37 0.80
C ALA A 23 -0.70 -8.95 0.24
N ALA A 24 -1.62 -8.71 -0.70
CA ALA A 24 -1.83 -7.38 -1.29
C ALA A 24 -2.27 -6.33 -0.25
N THR A 25 -3.10 -6.72 0.71
CA THR A 25 -3.53 -5.85 1.81
C THR A 25 -2.38 -5.52 2.76
N THR A 26 -1.53 -6.51 3.05
CA THR A 26 -0.33 -6.33 3.89
C THR A 26 0.65 -5.34 3.24
N GLY A 27 0.77 -5.36 1.91
CA GLY A 27 1.48 -4.35 1.13
C GLY A 27 1.04 -2.91 1.34
N GLY A 28 -0.21 -2.69 1.78
CA GLY A 28 -0.75 -1.36 2.03
C GLY A 28 -0.01 -0.63 3.16
N ALA A 29 0.55 -1.38 4.11
CA ALA A 29 1.41 -0.82 5.16
C ALA A 29 2.76 -0.31 4.60
N TYR A 30 3.21 -0.84 3.46
CA TYR A 30 4.44 -0.41 2.80
C TYR A 30 4.23 0.75 1.82
N MET A 31 3.02 0.93 1.26
CA MET A 31 2.75 1.93 0.22
C MET A 31 2.57 3.35 0.78
N PRO A 32 3.40 4.33 0.38
CA PRO A 32 3.16 5.75 0.69
C PRO A 32 1.94 6.31 -0.05
N PRO A 33 1.30 7.39 0.44
CA PRO A 33 1.59 8.20 1.63
C PRO A 33 0.84 7.75 2.89
N VAL A 34 0.12 6.63 2.86
CA VAL A 34 -0.76 6.25 3.97
C VAL A 34 0.01 5.44 5.01
N ARG A 35 0.80 4.44 4.58
CA ARG A 35 1.72 3.55 5.36
C ARG A 35 1.32 3.09 6.78
N GLY A 36 0.08 3.27 7.21
CA GLY A 36 -0.33 3.04 8.60
C GLY A 36 0.37 3.97 9.61
N ALA A 37 0.00 3.84 10.88
CA ALA A 37 0.54 4.69 11.96
C ALA A 37 2.05 4.50 12.21
N GLY A 38 2.63 3.37 11.80
CA GLY A 38 4.05 3.07 12.04
C GLY A 38 5.02 3.96 11.28
N ALA A 39 4.64 4.51 10.12
CA ALA A 39 5.48 5.45 9.38
C ALA A 39 5.65 6.80 10.09
N PHE A 40 4.64 7.24 10.85
CA PHE A 40 4.75 8.45 11.69
C PHE A 40 5.68 8.22 12.87
N LEU A 41 5.58 7.06 13.52
CA LEU A 41 6.49 6.67 14.60
C LEU A 41 7.93 6.55 14.09
N LEU A 42 8.12 6.00 12.88
CA LEU A 42 9.43 5.95 12.23
C LEU A 42 10.01 7.35 11.98
N ALA A 43 9.24 8.26 11.39
CA ALA A 43 9.67 9.65 11.20
C ALA A 43 10.03 10.32 12.53
N GLN A 44 9.22 10.10 13.57
CA GLN A 44 9.46 10.64 14.90
C GLN A 44 10.70 10.06 15.58
N PHE A 45 10.91 8.73 15.54
CA PHE A 45 12.07 8.10 16.18
C PHE A 45 13.39 8.42 15.48
N THR A 46 13.33 8.68 14.18
CA THR A 46 14.53 9.00 13.37
C THR A 46 14.79 10.50 13.27
N ASP A 47 13.90 11.34 13.81
CA ASP A 47 13.90 12.80 13.63
C ASP A 47 14.02 13.22 12.15
N THR A 48 13.37 12.46 11.27
CA THR A 48 13.36 12.71 9.82
C THR A 48 12.01 13.25 9.37
N SER A 49 12.02 14.06 8.31
CA SER A 49 10.77 14.50 7.69
C SER A 49 9.99 13.29 7.17
N TYR A 50 8.68 13.27 7.42
CA TYR A 50 7.78 12.24 6.90
C TYR A 50 7.88 12.13 5.36
N PHE A 51 8.15 13.24 4.68
CA PHE A 51 8.30 13.26 3.24
C PHE A 51 9.52 12.47 2.76
N ASP A 52 10.62 12.51 3.51
CA ASP A 52 11.83 11.75 3.15
C ASP A 52 11.60 10.25 3.37
N VAL A 53 10.93 9.88 4.46
CA VAL A 53 10.44 8.52 4.67
C VAL A 53 9.58 8.06 3.49
N VAL A 54 8.65 8.91 3.03
CA VAL A 54 7.78 8.63 1.86
C VAL A 54 8.60 8.32 0.62
N LYS A 55 9.56 9.18 0.26
CA LYS A 55 10.41 9.02 -0.93
C LYS A 55 11.20 7.72 -0.93
N ILE A 56 11.97 7.48 0.13
CA ILE A 56 12.95 6.37 0.16
C ILE A 56 12.26 5.00 0.09
N ALA A 57 11.08 4.85 0.66
CA ALA A 57 10.37 3.58 0.65
C ALA A 57 9.37 3.44 -0.53
N ALA A 58 9.27 4.43 -1.43
CA ALA A 58 8.35 4.36 -2.57
C ALA A 58 8.76 3.26 -3.55
N ILE A 59 10.06 3.21 -3.91
CA ILE A 59 10.61 2.20 -4.81
C ILE A 59 10.43 0.78 -4.23
N PRO A 60 10.86 0.48 -2.98
CA PRO A 60 10.62 -0.82 -2.36
C PRO A 60 9.14 -1.25 -2.32
N ALA A 61 8.23 -0.32 -2.03
CA ALA A 61 6.80 -0.61 -1.98
C ALA A 61 6.24 -0.99 -3.35
N ILE A 62 6.66 -0.29 -4.42
CA ILE A 62 6.29 -0.62 -5.80
C ILE A 62 6.83 -2.00 -6.17
N LEU A 63 8.11 -2.29 -5.85
CA LEU A 63 8.72 -3.58 -6.11
C LEU A 63 7.98 -4.73 -5.40
N TYR A 64 7.54 -4.52 -4.15
CA TYR A 64 6.71 -5.50 -3.45
C TYR A 64 5.41 -5.83 -4.21
N TYR A 65 4.66 -4.80 -4.63
CA TYR A 65 3.42 -5.01 -5.39
C TYR A 65 3.65 -5.63 -6.76
N LEU A 66 4.72 -5.23 -7.45
CA LEU A 66 5.12 -5.84 -8.72
C LEU A 66 5.46 -7.32 -8.53
N SER A 67 6.14 -7.68 -7.43
CA SER A 67 6.42 -9.08 -7.11
C SER A 67 5.15 -9.89 -6.87
N VAL A 68 4.26 -9.41 -6.00
CA VAL A 68 2.98 -10.11 -5.72
C VAL A 68 2.16 -10.23 -7.01
N GLY A 69 2.02 -9.14 -7.76
CA GLY A 69 1.26 -9.11 -9.02
C GLY A 69 1.84 -10.05 -10.08
N TYR A 70 3.17 -10.09 -10.21
CA TYR A 70 3.84 -10.97 -11.16
C TYR A 70 3.66 -12.46 -10.83
N ILE A 71 3.75 -12.84 -9.55
CA ILE A 71 3.47 -14.23 -9.12
C ILE A 71 2.02 -14.60 -9.43
N VAL A 72 1.06 -13.69 -9.18
CA VAL A 72 -0.36 -13.90 -9.50
C VAL A 72 -0.58 -14.05 -11.01
N TYR A 73 0.10 -13.23 -11.81
CA TYR A 73 0.06 -13.29 -13.27
C TYR A 73 0.61 -14.63 -13.79
N LEU A 74 1.78 -15.07 -13.33
CA LEU A 74 2.35 -16.36 -13.71
C LEU A 74 1.44 -17.54 -13.33
N ARG A 75 0.78 -17.47 -12.16
CA ARG A 75 -0.22 -18.48 -11.76
C ARG A 75 -1.42 -18.48 -12.71
N ALA A 76 -1.91 -17.30 -13.10
CA ALA A 76 -3.02 -17.16 -14.04
C ALA A 76 -2.69 -17.80 -15.38
N TYR A 77 -1.54 -17.41 -15.92
CA TYR A 77 -1.08 -17.85 -17.23
C TYR A 77 -0.80 -19.36 -17.27
N ARG A 78 -0.14 -19.91 -16.25
CA ARG A 78 0.08 -21.36 -16.14
C ARG A 78 -1.22 -22.16 -16.19
N ARG A 79 -2.28 -21.64 -15.56
CA ARG A 79 -3.58 -22.32 -15.46
C ARG A 79 -4.51 -21.99 -16.62
N GLY A 80 -4.05 -21.22 -17.61
CA GLY A 80 -4.90 -20.75 -18.70
C GLY A 80 -6.13 -19.98 -18.21
N LEU A 81 -6.02 -19.25 -17.09
CA LEU A 81 -7.12 -18.44 -16.59
C LEU A 81 -7.28 -17.21 -17.49
N HIS A 82 -8.47 -17.07 -18.08
CA HIS A 82 -8.79 -15.92 -18.92
C HIS A 82 -9.41 -14.80 -18.08
N GLY A 83 -9.06 -13.57 -18.42
CA GLY A 83 -9.70 -12.39 -17.85
C GLY A 83 -11.18 -12.32 -18.26
N VAL A 84 -11.95 -11.55 -17.51
CA VAL A 84 -13.35 -11.27 -17.84
C VAL A 84 -13.40 -10.57 -19.22
N PRO A 85 -14.31 -10.95 -20.14
CA PRO A 85 -14.41 -10.33 -21.46
C PRO A 85 -14.51 -8.80 -21.38
N ALA A 86 -13.91 -8.09 -22.34
CA ALA A 86 -13.91 -6.63 -22.37
C ALA A 86 -15.33 -6.02 -22.36
N SER A 87 -16.34 -6.77 -22.83
CA SER A 87 -17.76 -6.42 -22.82
C SER A 87 -18.38 -6.38 -21.41
N GLU A 88 -17.81 -7.08 -20.44
CA GLU A 88 -18.27 -7.10 -19.04
C GLU A 88 -17.53 -6.07 -18.17
N LEU A 89 -16.49 -5.43 -18.70
CA LEU A 89 -15.78 -4.37 -17.99
C LEU A 89 -16.66 -3.12 -17.89
N PRO A 90 -16.70 -2.44 -16.73
CA PRO A 90 -17.45 -1.20 -16.60
C PRO A 90 -16.89 -0.14 -17.57
N PRO A 91 -17.76 0.64 -18.26
CA PRO A 91 -17.31 1.59 -19.26
C PRO A 91 -16.54 2.76 -18.63
N TRP A 92 -15.46 3.20 -19.30
CA TRP A 92 -14.57 4.28 -18.85
C TRP A 92 -15.29 5.54 -18.35
N PRO A 93 -16.37 6.05 -19.00
CA PRO A 93 -17.08 7.22 -18.52
C PRO A 93 -17.69 7.06 -17.11
N GLY A 94 -18.06 5.84 -16.72
CA GLY A 94 -18.56 5.54 -15.37
C GLY A 94 -17.44 5.58 -14.31
N ILE A 95 -16.24 5.14 -14.68
CA ILE A 95 -15.05 5.15 -13.83
C ILE A 95 -14.54 6.58 -13.65
N LEU A 96 -14.39 7.34 -14.75
CA LEU A 96 -13.92 8.73 -14.75
C LEU A 96 -14.74 9.62 -13.80
N ARG A 97 -16.06 9.39 -13.72
CA ARG A 97 -16.94 10.12 -12.79
C ARG A 97 -16.64 9.86 -11.32
N ARG A 98 -16.11 8.68 -10.97
CA ARG A 98 -15.78 8.28 -9.59
C ARG A 98 -14.31 8.50 -9.23
N LEU A 99 -13.44 8.84 -10.19
CA LEU A 99 -12.02 9.10 -9.94
C LEU A 99 -11.79 10.24 -8.93
N HIS A 100 -12.75 11.15 -8.76
CA HIS A 100 -12.67 12.19 -7.74
C HIS A 100 -12.57 11.61 -6.30
N LEU A 101 -12.98 10.35 -6.06
CA LEU A 101 -12.80 9.67 -4.78
C LEU A 101 -11.33 9.31 -4.49
N LEU A 102 -10.46 9.30 -5.51
CA LEU A 102 -9.02 9.09 -5.35
C LEU A 102 -8.28 10.40 -5.08
N LEU A 103 -8.89 11.55 -5.34
CA LEU A 103 -8.35 12.90 -5.16
C LEU A 103 -7.80 13.19 -3.73
N PRO A 104 -8.35 12.62 -2.64
CA PRO A 104 -7.78 12.80 -1.30
C PRO A 104 -6.33 12.32 -1.17
N ILE A 105 -5.93 11.26 -1.88
CA ILE A 105 -4.58 10.70 -1.80
C ILE A 105 -3.52 11.70 -2.32
N PRO A 106 -3.57 12.18 -3.58
CA PRO A 106 -2.59 13.14 -4.09
C PRO A 106 -2.66 14.48 -3.36
N ILE A 107 -3.82 14.89 -2.85
CA ILE A 107 -3.93 16.13 -2.06
C ILE A 107 -3.29 15.98 -0.67
N MET A 108 -3.40 14.81 -0.05
CA MET A 108 -2.68 14.53 1.19
C MET A 108 -1.17 14.53 0.95
N VAL A 109 -0.69 13.91 -0.13
CA VAL A 109 0.73 14.00 -0.55
C VAL A 109 1.12 15.46 -0.72
N TYR A 110 0.29 16.24 -1.42
CA TYR A 110 0.55 17.66 -1.66
C TYR A 110 0.72 18.46 -0.37
N TYR A 111 -0.16 18.27 0.62
CA TYR A 111 -0.02 18.94 1.92
C TYR A 111 1.27 18.56 2.64
N LEU A 112 1.69 17.31 2.57
CA LEU A 112 2.96 16.87 3.12
C LEU A 112 4.17 17.48 2.38
N VAL A 113 4.07 17.64 1.05
CA VAL A 113 5.14 18.23 0.23
C VAL A 113 5.34 19.71 0.54
N ILE A 114 4.27 20.46 0.81
CA ILE A 114 4.37 21.88 1.16
C ILE A 114 4.84 22.10 2.61
N GLY A 115 5.09 21.03 3.36
CA GLY A 115 5.62 21.07 4.72
C GLY A 115 4.57 21.14 5.82
N ASP A 116 3.30 20.85 5.53
CA ASP A 116 2.30 20.70 6.58
C ASP A 116 2.69 19.55 7.51
N SER A 117 2.39 19.70 8.80
CA SER A 117 2.51 18.58 9.73
C SER A 117 1.60 17.44 9.29
N PRO A 118 1.96 16.17 9.52
CA PRO A 118 1.12 15.05 9.13
C PRO A 118 -0.31 15.09 9.68
N PHE A 119 -0.45 15.59 10.91
CA PHE A 119 -1.75 15.78 11.54
C PHE A 119 -2.61 16.80 10.79
N LEU A 120 -2.01 17.92 10.37
CA LEU A 120 -2.70 18.94 9.62
C LEU A 120 -3.06 18.47 8.21
N ALA A 121 -2.14 17.79 7.51
CA ALA A 121 -2.40 17.20 6.20
C ALA A 121 -3.55 16.19 6.24
N ALA A 122 -3.58 15.33 7.26
CA ALA A 122 -4.68 14.38 7.47
C ALA A 122 -6.01 15.11 7.72
N PHE A 123 -6.02 16.14 8.58
CA PHE A 123 -7.23 16.91 8.87
C PHE A 123 -7.80 17.62 7.63
N LYS A 124 -6.95 18.34 6.87
CA LYS A 124 -7.35 19.00 5.61
C LYS A 124 -7.92 17.99 4.60
N THR A 125 -7.32 16.80 4.54
CA THR A 125 -7.78 15.72 3.66
C THR A 125 -9.14 15.15 4.11
N ILE A 126 -9.36 14.98 5.42
CA ILE A 126 -10.66 14.55 5.96
C ILE A 126 -11.74 15.58 5.63
N ALA A 127 -11.46 16.87 5.81
CA ALA A 127 -12.39 17.95 5.46
C ALA A 127 -12.78 17.89 3.98
N LEU A 128 -11.80 17.67 3.09
CA LEU A 128 -12.04 17.49 1.66
C LEU A 128 -12.90 16.26 1.37
N ILE A 129 -12.65 15.12 2.02
CA ILE A 129 -13.47 13.90 1.86
C ILE A 129 -14.93 14.18 2.25
N LEU A 130 -15.16 14.89 3.37
CA LEU A 130 -16.50 15.25 3.81
C LEU A 130 -17.20 16.16 2.79
N LEU A 131 -16.48 17.11 2.19
CA LEU A 131 -17.02 17.98 1.14
C LEU A 131 -17.34 17.21 -0.14
N LEU A 132 -16.45 16.34 -0.61
CA LEU A 132 -16.71 15.48 -1.77
C LEU A 132 -17.93 14.57 -1.52
N LYS A 133 -18.03 13.97 -0.32
CA LYS A 133 -19.17 13.15 0.07
C LYS A 133 -20.47 13.95 0.13
N ALA A 134 -20.42 15.18 0.66
CA ALA A 134 -21.57 16.08 0.66
C ALA A 134 -22.00 16.43 -0.77
N SER A 135 -21.06 16.73 -1.65
CA SER A 135 -21.30 16.99 -3.07
C SER A 135 -21.98 15.79 -3.75
N ASP A 136 -21.49 14.57 -3.52
CA ASP A 136 -22.08 13.35 -4.08
C ASP A 136 -23.51 13.11 -3.58
N LEU A 137 -23.74 13.21 -2.25
CA LEU A 137 -25.07 13.05 -1.67
C LEU A 137 -26.06 14.10 -2.20
N LEU A 138 -25.61 15.33 -2.41
CA LEU A 138 -26.44 16.39 -3.00
C LEU A 138 -26.67 16.18 -4.51
N ALA A 139 -25.72 15.57 -5.22
CA ALA A 139 -25.86 15.25 -6.64
C ALA A 139 -26.83 14.08 -6.89
N GLU A 140 -26.96 13.14 -5.95
CA GLU A 140 -27.96 12.06 -6.00
C GLU A 140 -29.40 12.61 -5.98
N ILE A 141 -29.60 13.76 -5.38
CA ILE A 141 -30.88 14.46 -5.34
C ILE A 141 -31.20 15.05 -6.73
N ARG A 142 -32.09 14.37 -7.46
CA ARG A 142 -32.52 14.80 -8.81
C ARG A 142 -33.59 15.89 -8.76
N THR A 143 -33.23 17.09 -9.18
CA THR A 143 -34.12 18.20 -9.54
C THR A 143 -34.60 18.09 -11.00
N PRO A 144 -35.70 18.77 -11.39
CA PRO A 144 -36.14 18.88 -12.79
C PRO A 144 -35.10 19.49 -13.74
N TRP A 145 -34.17 20.28 -13.20
CA TRP A 145 -33.13 20.97 -13.96
C TRP A 145 -31.75 20.32 -13.86
N SER A 146 -31.61 19.22 -13.10
CA SER A 146 -30.33 18.55 -12.81
C SER A 146 -29.57 18.18 -14.09
N GLY A 147 -30.29 17.72 -15.12
CA GLY A 147 -29.71 17.34 -16.41
C GLY A 147 -29.14 18.51 -17.22
N ARG A 148 -29.64 19.74 -17.00
CA ARG A 148 -29.24 20.95 -17.74
C ARG A 148 -28.23 21.82 -16.98
N LEU A 149 -28.33 21.86 -15.64
CA LEU A 149 -27.54 22.75 -14.78
C LEU A 149 -26.19 22.18 -14.32
N TRP A 150 -25.93 20.88 -14.48
CA TRP A 150 -24.67 20.28 -14.00
C TRP A 150 -23.42 20.87 -14.68
N ARG A 151 -23.47 21.13 -16.00
CA ARG A 151 -22.37 21.73 -16.77
C ARG A 151 -22.05 23.16 -16.35
N PRO A 152 -23.03 24.09 -16.28
CA PRO A 152 -22.76 25.45 -15.82
C PRO A 152 -22.36 25.49 -14.34
N PHE A 153 -22.89 24.60 -13.48
CA PHE A 153 -22.44 24.55 -12.07
C PHE A 153 -20.98 24.13 -11.97
N LEU A 154 -20.56 23.11 -12.70
CA LEU A 154 -19.16 22.71 -12.73
C LEU A 154 -18.26 23.82 -13.28
N GLY A 155 -18.70 24.50 -14.34
CA GLY A 155 -17.96 25.64 -14.91
C GLY A 155 -17.82 26.82 -13.95
N VAL A 156 -18.89 27.21 -13.26
CA VAL A 156 -18.87 28.28 -12.26
C VAL A 156 -18.03 27.89 -11.06
N SER A 157 -18.12 26.63 -10.60
CA SER A 157 -17.32 26.15 -9.49
C SER A 157 -15.83 26.11 -9.79
N ILE A 158 -15.43 25.61 -10.97
CA ILE A 158 -14.03 25.62 -11.43
C ILE A 158 -13.56 27.08 -11.59
N GLY A 159 -14.39 27.94 -12.18
CA GLY A 159 -14.09 29.37 -12.32
C GLY A 159 -13.92 30.07 -10.97
N PHE A 160 -14.73 29.74 -9.98
CA PHE A 160 -14.63 30.27 -8.63
C PHE A 160 -13.39 29.75 -7.89
N GLY A 161 -13.04 28.48 -8.03
CA GLY A 161 -11.80 27.94 -7.49
C GLY A 161 -10.55 28.55 -8.14
N ALA A 162 -10.58 28.77 -9.46
CA ALA A 162 -9.52 29.49 -10.17
C ALA A 162 -9.43 30.95 -9.73
N LEU A 163 -10.56 31.63 -9.57
CA LEU A 163 -10.61 32.99 -9.03
C LEU A 163 -10.07 33.02 -7.60
N ALA A 164 -10.44 32.08 -6.74
CA ALA A 164 -9.95 32.00 -5.38
C ALA A 164 -8.44 31.76 -5.31
N TYR A 165 -7.90 30.97 -6.24
CA TYR A 165 -6.47 30.78 -6.42
C TYR A 165 -5.76 32.08 -6.81
N PHE A 166 -6.24 32.79 -7.85
CA PHE A 166 -5.58 34.01 -8.35
C PHE A 166 -5.83 35.25 -7.49
N ALA A 167 -6.99 35.35 -6.83
CA ALA A 167 -7.36 36.46 -5.94
C ALA A 167 -6.85 36.27 -4.51
N GLY A 168 -6.24 35.13 -4.19
CA GLY A 168 -5.65 34.87 -2.89
C GLY A 168 -6.66 34.64 -1.76
N PHE A 169 -7.85 34.13 -2.06
CA PHE A 169 -8.85 33.82 -1.03
C PHE A 169 -8.41 32.61 -0.18
N ARG A 170 -7.96 32.90 1.04
CA ARG A 170 -7.64 31.88 2.04
C ARG A 170 -8.93 31.25 2.61
N ILE A 171 -8.81 30.02 3.12
CA ILE A 171 -9.91 29.36 3.83
C ILE A 171 -10.32 30.23 5.03
N GLY A 172 -11.47 30.90 4.90
CA GLY A 172 -12.10 31.70 5.95
C GLY A 172 -12.89 30.84 6.95
N ALA A 173 -13.34 31.45 8.06
CA ALA A 173 -13.98 30.81 9.22
C ALA A 173 -15.05 29.75 8.84
N PRO A 174 -15.20 28.63 9.59
CA PRO A 174 -14.84 28.46 11.01
C PRO A 174 -13.40 27.98 11.27
N PHE A 175 -12.59 27.79 10.23
CA PHE A 175 -11.24 27.23 10.36
C PHE A 175 -10.12 28.29 10.49
N THR A 176 -10.46 29.58 10.57
CA THR A 176 -9.48 30.69 10.71
C THR A 176 -8.71 30.65 12.01
N TRP A 177 -9.28 30.09 13.08
CA TRP A 177 -8.65 30.07 14.41
C TRP A 177 -7.52 29.03 14.56
N PHE A 178 -7.14 28.35 13.47
CA PHE A 178 -6.03 27.40 13.41
C PHE A 178 -5.06 27.67 12.23
N ALA A 179 -5.34 28.67 11.40
CA ALA A 179 -4.63 28.93 10.15
C ALA A 179 -3.47 29.93 10.27
N ASP A 180 -3.25 30.50 11.45
CA ASP A 180 -2.31 31.63 11.63
C ASP A 180 -0.82 31.24 11.62
N GLU A 181 -0.47 29.95 11.53
CA GLU A 181 0.94 29.51 11.45
C GLU A 181 1.39 28.92 10.09
N LEU A 182 0.60 28.96 9.02
CA LEU A 182 1.01 28.32 7.74
C LEU A 182 1.23 29.23 6.53
N ARG A 183 2.41 29.01 5.92
CA ARG A 183 2.97 29.65 4.72
C ARG A 183 2.19 29.27 3.45
N GLY A 184 1.79 30.28 2.69
CA GLY A 184 1.64 30.22 1.22
C GLY A 184 0.35 29.62 0.63
N LEU A 185 -0.26 30.36 -0.31
CA LEU A 185 -1.43 30.01 -1.13
C LEU A 185 -1.14 28.82 -2.06
N ASN A 186 -2.02 27.83 -2.11
CA ASN A 186 -1.67 26.55 -2.73
C ASN A 186 -2.88 25.78 -3.34
N LEU A 187 -2.62 24.91 -4.33
CA LEU A 187 -3.60 24.25 -5.22
C LEU A 187 -4.74 23.50 -4.48
N GLY A 188 -4.50 23.06 -3.24
CA GLY A 188 -5.52 22.47 -2.36
C GLY A 188 -6.65 23.44 -1.98
N ASP A 189 -6.35 24.73 -1.81
CA ASP A 189 -7.34 25.76 -1.48
C ASP A 189 -8.29 26.02 -2.66
N ALA A 190 -7.73 26.00 -3.88
CA ALA A 190 -8.52 26.12 -5.10
C ALA A 190 -9.53 24.98 -5.22
N VAL A 191 -9.09 23.73 -5.02
CA VAL A 191 -9.94 22.54 -5.03
C VAL A 191 -11.03 22.62 -3.96
N PHE A 192 -10.68 23.06 -2.74
CA PHE A 192 -11.65 23.28 -1.66
C PHE A 192 -12.75 24.24 -2.11
N TRP A 193 -12.38 25.40 -2.70
CA TRP A 193 -13.34 26.39 -3.17
C TRP A 193 -14.16 25.92 -4.38
N VAL A 194 -13.61 25.09 -5.26
CA VAL A 194 -14.39 24.42 -6.32
C VAL A 194 -15.49 23.56 -5.70
N VAL A 195 -15.16 22.69 -4.74
CA VAL A 195 -16.15 21.80 -4.13
C VAL A 195 -17.16 22.59 -3.29
N ALA A 196 -16.70 23.56 -2.50
CA ALA A 196 -17.57 24.39 -1.67
C ALA A 196 -18.57 25.21 -2.50
N SER A 197 -18.12 25.86 -3.58
CA SER A 197 -19.02 26.59 -4.49
C SER A 197 -20.01 25.64 -5.18
N HIS A 198 -19.59 24.42 -5.53
CA HIS A 198 -20.49 23.43 -6.13
C HIS A 198 -21.61 23.02 -5.18
N ILE A 199 -21.28 22.80 -3.91
CA ILE A 199 -22.26 22.52 -2.85
C ILE A 199 -23.25 23.67 -2.71
N VAL A 200 -22.79 24.92 -2.66
CA VAL A 200 -23.65 26.10 -2.53
C VAL A 200 -24.61 26.21 -3.72
N LEU A 201 -24.11 26.05 -4.95
CA LEU A 201 -24.95 26.10 -6.16
C LEU A 201 -25.99 24.98 -6.16
N LYS A 202 -25.61 23.76 -5.76
CA LYS A 202 -26.53 22.63 -5.71
C LYS A 202 -27.59 22.77 -4.61
N LEU A 203 -27.21 23.30 -3.45
CA LEU A 203 -28.15 23.68 -2.39
C LEU A 203 -29.14 24.75 -2.87
N GLY A 204 -28.66 25.77 -3.60
CA GLY A 204 -29.50 26.79 -4.22
C GLY A 204 -30.51 26.20 -5.21
N GLU A 205 -30.08 25.24 -6.04
CA GLU A 205 -30.97 24.54 -6.97
C GLU A 205 -32.05 23.72 -6.25
N ILE A 206 -31.66 22.96 -5.22
CA ILE A 206 -32.56 22.12 -4.44
C ILE A 206 -33.59 22.97 -3.68
N THR A 207 -33.15 24.06 -3.04
CA THR A 207 -34.03 24.98 -2.31
C THR A 207 -34.97 25.74 -3.24
N ALA A 208 -34.50 26.20 -4.41
CA ALA A 208 -35.34 26.85 -5.42
C ALA A 208 -36.36 25.89 -6.05
N ALA A 209 -35.99 24.63 -6.27
CA ALA A 209 -36.92 23.60 -6.73
C ALA A 209 -37.98 23.27 -5.66
N GLY A 210 -37.58 23.20 -4.39
CA GLY A 210 -38.48 23.01 -3.25
C GLY A 210 -39.47 24.17 -3.08
N ALA A 211 -39.02 25.42 -3.22
CA ALA A 211 -39.85 26.61 -3.07
C ALA A 211 -40.88 26.79 -4.20
N ARG A 212 -40.63 26.26 -5.40
CA ARG A 212 -41.53 26.35 -6.56
C ARG A 212 -42.55 25.22 -6.64
N THR A 213 -42.49 24.25 -5.74
CA THR A 213 -43.47 23.17 -5.65
C THR A 213 -44.46 23.52 -4.53
N PRO A 214 -45.71 23.91 -4.82
CA PRO A 214 -46.67 24.25 -3.78
C PRO A 214 -46.93 23.02 -2.90
N ALA A 215 -47.14 23.23 -1.61
CA ALA A 215 -47.66 22.23 -0.69
C ALA A 215 -49.10 21.84 -1.08
N ALA A 216 -49.25 21.05 -2.13
CA ALA A 216 -50.52 20.49 -2.56
C ALA A 216 -50.50 18.99 -2.27
N GLY A 217 -51.18 18.60 -1.19
CA GLY A 217 -51.72 17.26 -1.01
C GLY A 217 -50.74 16.20 -0.48
N ALA A 218 -50.84 15.94 0.82
CA ALA A 218 -50.57 14.63 1.39
C ALA A 218 -51.57 13.61 0.81
N SER A 219 -51.37 13.17 -0.45
CA SER A 219 -52.06 12.02 -1.07
C SER A 219 -51.58 11.86 -2.51
N ALA A 220 -50.41 11.24 -2.69
CA ALA A 220 -50.03 10.55 -3.93
C ALA A 220 -48.80 9.70 -3.64
N ALA A 221 -49.02 8.56 -2.97
CA ALA A 221 -48.11 7.43 -3.01
C ALA A 221 -48.03 6.94 -4.46
N GLY A 222 -47.11 7.50 -5.25
CA GLY A 222 -46.86 7.16 -6.64
C GLY A 222 -45.39 6.80 -6.85
N SER A 223 -45.12 5.51 -6.97
CA SER A 223 -43.81 4.90 -7.21
C SER A 223 -43.23 5.27 -8.59
N GLY A 224 -42.46 6.37 -8.64
CA GLY A 224 -41.62 6.79 -9.77
C GLY A 224 -40.36 7.51 -9.28
N PRO A 225 -39.22 7.43 -10.00
CA PRO A 225 -37.86 7.70 -9.47
C PRO A 225 -37.49 9.19 -9.34
N GLY A 226 -38.45 10.04 -9.00
CA GLY A 226 -38.20 11.44 -8.74
C GLY A 226 -39.43 12.07 -8.14
N VAL A 227 -39.33 12.47 -6.87
CA VAL A 227 -39.92 13.65 -6.23
C VAL A 227 -39.67 13.51 -4.71
N TYR A 228 -38.86 14.45 -4.20
CA TYR A 228 -38.35 14.67 -2.84
C TYR A 228 -39.20 14.16 -1.67
N PRO A 229 -38.57 13.57 -0.63
CA PRO A 229 -37.92 14.38 0.42
C PRO A 229 -36.59 13.71 0.90
N ARG A 230 -35.54 14.35 1.43
CA ARG A 230 -35.36 15.54 2.25
C ARG A 230 -33.91 16.00 2.08
N LEU A 231 -33.65 17.29 1.91
CA LEU A 231 -32.32 17.86 2.21
C LEU A 231 -31.88 17.45 3.64
N GLY A 232 -32.82 17.42 4.59
CA GLY A 232 -32.61 16.89 5.93
C GLY A 232 -32.23 15.41 5.98
N GLY A 233 -32.61 14.60 4.98
CA GLY A 233 -32.20 13.20 4.84
C GLY A 233 -30.75 13.09 4.40
N ALA A 234 -30.36 13.80 3.35
CA ALA A 234 -28.95 13.87 2.91
C ALA A 234 -28.03 14.48 3.98
N LEU A 235 -28.49 15.52 4.70
CA LEU A 235 -27.76 16.07 5.86
C LEU A 235 -27.68 15.08 7.01
N ALA A 236 -28.77 14.37 7.33
CA ALA A 236 -28.75 13.33 8.35
C ALA A 236 -27.81 12.18 7.96
N ASP A 237 -27.78 11.78 6.69
CA ASP A 237 -26.90 10.74 6.18
C ASP A 237 -25.45 11.20 6.16
N LEU A 238 -25.17 12.47 5.84
CA LEU A 238 -23.84 13.06 5.96
C LEU A 238 -23.37 13.09 7.42
N VAL A 239 -24.22 13.55 8.34
CA VAL A 239 -23.90 13.59 9.78
C VAL A 239 -23.69 12.18 10.32
N LYS A 240 -24.55 11.22 9.97
CA LYS A 240 -24.38 9.81 10.35
C LYS A 240 -23.09 9.23 9.77
N ALA A 241 -22.79 9.50 8.51
CA ALA A 241 -21.56 9.03 7.86
C ALA A 241 -20.32 9.65 8.53
N ALA A 242 -20.32 10.96 8.78
CA ALA A 242 -19.23 11.65 9.48
C ALA A 242 -19.06 11.12 10.91
N TRP A 243 -20.16 10.98 11.65
CA TRP A 243 -20.16 10.48 13.03
C TRP A 243 -19.64 9.05 13.10
N SER A 244 -20.19 8.14 12.29
CA SER A 244 -19.73 6.74 12.24
C SER A 244 -18.25 6.61 11.85
N SER A 245 -17.77 7.48 10.96
CA SER A 245 -16.35 7.50 10.54
C SER A 245 -15.45 8.05 11.65
N LEU A 246 -15.86 9.11 12.33
CA LEU A 246 -15.14 9.66 13.49
C LEU A 246 -15.11 8.66 14.65
N GLU A 247 -16.23 7.99 14.92
CA GLU A 247 -16.31 6.94 15.94
C GLU A 247 -15.36 5.78 15.61
N ALA A 248 -15.37 5.28 14.37
CA ALA A 248 -14.46 4.24 13.93
C ALA A 248 -12.99 4.67 14.04
N GLY A 249 -12.68 5.92 13.65
CA GLY A 249 -11.36 6.52 13.82
C GLY A 249 -10.93 6.56 15.29
N ALA A 250 -11.78 7.08 16.18
CA ALA A 250 -11.51 7.16 17.61
C ALA A 250 -11.30 5.78 18.25
N ARG A 251 -12.13 4.78 17.91
CA ARG A 251 -11.97 3.39 18.38
C ARG A 251 -10.62 2.79 17.95
N ASN A 252 -10.22 3.00 16.69
CA ASN A 252 -8.93 2.54 16.20
C ASN A 252 -7.75 3.27 16.88
N THR A 253 -7.86 4.58 17.11
CA THR A 253 -6.85 5.37 17.79
C THR A 253 -6.69 4.98 19.26
N LEU A 254 -7.77 4.68 19.97
CA LEU A 254 -7.71 4.22 21.37
C LEU A 254 -6.82 2.99 21.53
N VAL A 255 -6.92 2.01 20.62
CA VAL A 255 -6.06 0.82 20.62
C VAL A 255 -4.59 1.22 20.46
N VAL A 256 -4.28 2.13 19.54
CA VAL A 256 -2.92 2.63 19.32
C VAL A 256 -2.40 3.39 20.54
N CYS A 257 -3.21 4.24 21.18
CA CYS A 257 -2.84 4.98 22.38
C CYS A 257 -2.54 4.05 23.57
N CYS A 258 -3.38 3.04 23.81
CA CYS A 258 -3.14 2.06 24.87
C CYS A 258 -1.83 1.29 24.63
N ILE A 259 -1.60 0.85 23.39
CA ILE A 259 -0.37 0.18 22.98
C ILE A 259 0.84 1.10 23.20
N ALA A 260 0.79 2.34 22.73
CA ALA A 260 1.88 3.30 22.89
C ALA A 260 2.19 3.60 24.37
N GLY A 261 1.16 3.74 25.23
CA GLY A 261 1.32 3.96 26.66
C GLY A 261 2.00 2.77 27.36
N VAL A 262 1.50 1.55 27.13
CA VAL A 262 2.10 0.33 27.69
C VAL A 262 3.52 0.13 27.16
N LEU A 263 3.75 0.37 25.88
CA LEU A 263 5.08 0.27 25.27
C LEU A 263 6.04 1.34 25.80
N GLY A 264 5.58 2.54 26.14
CA GLY A 264 6.39 3.56 26.79
C GLY A 264 6.87 3.12 28.17
N VAL A 265 5.99 2.50 28.97
CA VAL A 265 6.36 1.91 30.27
C VAL A 265 7.32 0.72 30.10
N LEU A 266 7.06 -0.14 29.10
CA LEU A 266 7.96 -1.25 28.77
C LEU A 266 9.33 -0.75 28.32
N LEU A 267 9.38 0.27 27.47
CA LEU A 267 10.64 0.86 27.00
C LEU A 267 11.40 1.52 28.15
N SER A 268 10.72 2.25 29.04
CA SER A 268 11.35 2.89 30.20
C SER A 268 11.89 1.87 31.22
N SER A 269 11.19 0.76 31.47
CA SER A 269 11.68 -0.30 32.36
C SER A 269 12.75 -1.18 31.69
N ALA A 270 12.63 -1.45 30.39
CA ALA A 270 13.63 -2.18 29.61
C ALA A 270 14.95 -1.40 29.52
N THR A 271 14.89 -0.09 29.29
CA THR A 271 16.10 0.76 29.24
C THR A 271 16.80 0.86 30.58
N GLN A 272 16.06 0.93 31.70
CA GLN A 272 16.66 0.87 33.05
C GLN A 272 17.36 -0.47 33.35
N SER A 273 16.87 -1.58 32.79
CA SER A 273 17.47 -2.91 32.97
C SER A 273 18.55 -3.26 31.93
N ASP A 274 18.83 -2.36 30.99
CA ASP A 274 19.69 -2.58 29.82
C ASP A 274 19.29 -3.83 29.01
N LEU A 275 18.01 -4.19 29.03
CA LEU A 275 17.49 -5.28 28.21
C LEU A 275 17.74 -5.04 26.70
N PRO A 276 17.55 -3.83 26.14
CA PRO A 276 17.87 -3.52 24.75
C PRO A 276 19.32 -3.86 24.38
N GLY A 277 20.28 -3.43 25.20
CA GLY A 277 21.71 -3.66 25.00
C GLY A 277 22.06 -5.15 25.05
N ARG A 278 21.55 -5.87 26.06
CA ARG A 278 21.78 -7.31 26.22
C ARG A 278 21.23 -8.14 25.07
N VAL A 279 19.98 -7.91 24.67
CA VAL A 279 19.37 -8.63 23.53
C VAL A 279 20.11 -8.29 22.25
N SER A 280 20.49 -7.02 22.07
CA SER A 280 21.26 -6.59 20.90
C SER A 280 22.61 -7.29 20.81
N ASN A 281 23.37 -7.34 21.91
CA ASN A 281 24.66 -8.03 21.94
C ASN A 281 24.50 -9.54 21.72
N LEU A 282 23.46 -10.17 22.30
CA LEU A 282 23.16 -11.57 22.05
C LEU A 282 22.92 -11.87 20.56
N LEU A 283 22.17 -11.00 19.87
CA LEU A 283 21.93 -11.15 18.43
C LEU A 283 23.23 -11.02 17.63
N ILE A 284 24.09 -10.06 17.98
CA ILE A 284 25.39 -9.86 17.32
C ILE A 284 26.33 -11.03 17.59
N GLU A 285 26.40 -11.53 18.82
CA GLU A 285 27.22 -12.68 19.22
C GLU A 285 26.76 -13.96 18.51
N PHE A 286 25.46 -14.25 18.47
CA PHE A 286 24.89 -15.34 17.67
C PHE A 286 25.09 -15.18 16.17
N SER A 287 25.42 -13.98 15.71
CA SER A 287 25.76 -13.69 14.33
C SER A 287 27.26 -13.74 14.05
N PHE A 288 28.10 -14.01 15.06
CA PHE A 288 29.56 -13.89 14.97
C PHE A 288 30.03 -12.49 14.51
N GLY A 289 29.24 -11.45 14.78
CA GLY A 289 29.48 -10.10 14.27
C GLY A 289 29.12 -9.87 12.80
N LEU A 290 28.59 -10.87 12.09
CA LEU A 290 28.24 -10.76 10.67
C LEU A 290 26.86 -10.11 10.49
N LEU A 291 26.84 -8.93 9.85
CA LEU A 291 25.62 -8.17 9.59
C LEU A 291 24.50 -8.94 8.88
N PRO A 292 24.73 -9.79 7.86
CA PRO A 292 23.66 -10.59 7.25
C PRO A 292 23.01 -11.58 8.20
N LEU A 293 23.80 -12.20 9.09
CA LEU A 293 23.28 -13.11 10.09
C LEU A 293 22.48 -12.35 11.15
N THR A 294 22.91 -11.14 11.50
CA THR A 294 22.14 -10.28 12.41
C THR A 294 20.81 -9.86 11.78
N ILE A 295 20.80 -9.51 10.49
CA ILE A 295 19.57 -9.25 9.73
C ILE A 295 18.66 -10.48 9.73
N PHE A 296 19.21 -11.68 9.51
CA PHE A 296 18.46 -12.93 9.59
C PHE A 296 17.82 -13.12 10.97
N TRP A 297 18.56 -12.91 12.06
CA TRP A 297 17.99 -13.01 13.39
C TRP A 297 16.95 -11.93 13.69
N ILE A 298 17.08 -10.73 13.13
CA ILE A 298 16.04 -9.68 13.21
C ILE A 298 14.80 -10.08 12.43
N ILE A 299 14.93 -10.76 11.30
CA ILE A 299 13.80 -11.34 10.56
C ILE A 299 13.05 -12.34 11.44
N VAL A 300 13.78 -13.24 12.10
CA VAL A 300 13.20 -14.22 13.05
C VAL A 300 12.54 -13.52 14.24
N ALA A 301 13.22 -12.56 14.84
CA ALA A 301 12.70 -11.80 15.99
C ALA A 301 11.45 -11.00 15.61
N GLY A 302 11.44 -10.34 14.45
CA GLY A 302 10.29 -9.60 13.94
C GLY A 302 9.09 -10.51 13.67
N TYR A 303 9.33 -11.72 13.16
CA TYR A 303 8.30 -12.74 13.04
C TYR A 303 7.75 -13.18 14.40
N ILE A 304 8.61 -13.46 15.38
CA ILE A 304 8.20 -13.89 16.74
C ILE A 304 7.42 -12.79 17.47
N VAL A 305 7.97 -11.57 17.50
CA VAL A 305 7.33 -10.40 18.12
C VAL A 305 6.02 -10.06 17.41
N GLY A 306 5.95 -10.30 16.10
CA GLY A 306 4.75 -10.09 15.31
C GLY A 306 3.58 -11.03 15.63
N MET A 307 3.79 -12.09 16.42
CA MET A 307 2.74 -13.05 16.77
C MET A 307 1.72 -12.43 17.72
N GLY A 308 0.52 -12.12 17.20
CA GLY A 308 -0.63 -11.68 18.00
C GLY A 308 -0.68 -10.18 18.31
N LEU A 309 0.25 -9.39 17.76
CA LEU A 309 0.28 -7.94 17.92
C LEU A 309 -0.11 -7.23 16.60
N PRO A 310 -0.75 -6.04 16.65
CA PRO A 310 -0.89 -5.18 15.47
C PRO A 310 0.48 -4.75 14.94
N ALA A 311 0.62 -4.56 13.62
CA ALA A 311 1.90 -4.24 12.98
C ALA A 311 2.63 -3.04 13.61
N THR A 312 1.89 -2.00 14.03
CA THR A 312 2.46 -0.83 14.72
C THR A 312 3.06 -1.20 16.08
N ALA A 313 2.41 -2.08 16.85
CA ALA A 313 2.92 -2.55 18.13
C ALA A 313 4.16 -3.42 17.94
N SER A 314 4.11 -4.35 16.98
CA SER A 314 5.24 -5.22 16.64
C SER A 314 6.46 -4.42 16.21
N TYR A 315 6.26 -3.34 15.45
CA TYR A 315 7.33 -2.43 15.03
C TYR A 315 8.01 -1.77 16.23
N VAL A 316 7.22 -1.17 17.13
CA VAL A 316 7.76 -0.48 18.30
C VAL A 316 8.53 -1.44 19.20
N VAL A 317 8.05 -2.67 19.42
CA VAL A 317 8.76 -3.69 20.20
C VAL A 317 10.06 -4.12 19.51
N LEU A 318 10.03 -4.34 18.20
CA LEU A 318 11.20 -4.79 17.45
C LEU A 318 12.30 -3.72 17.41
N VAL A 319 11.93 -2.44 17.34
CA VAL A 319 12.87 -1.31 17.36
C VAL A 319 13.71 -1.27 18.64
N ILE A 320 13.14 -1.69 19.78
CA ILE A 320 13.79 -1.64 21.11
C ILE A 320 15.19 -2.25 21.05
N PHE A 321 15.35 -3.41 20.39
CA PHE A 321 16.63 -4.11 20.30
C PHE A 321 17.15 -4.18 18.86
N GLY A 322 16.27 -4.31 17.86
CA GLY A 322 16.66 -4.52 16.47
C GLY A 322 17.39 -3.34 15.85
N VAL A 323 16.99 -2.10 16.19
CA VAL A 323 17.70 -0.91 15.70
C VAL A 323 19.10 -0.84 16.29
N LEU A 324 19.25 -1.05 17.60
CA LEU A 324 20.55 -1.03 18.28
C LEU A 324 21.50 -2.08 17.68
N SER A 325 21.00 -3.28 17.38
CA SER A 325 21.81 -4.35 16.77
C SER A 325 22.35 -3.96 15.40
N LEU A 326 21.53 -3.31 14.59
CA LEU A 326 21.92 -2.88 13.25
C LEU A 326 22.85 -1.67 13.28
N THR A 327 22.56 -0.69 14.14
CA THR A 327 23.40 0.52 14.26
C THR A 327 24.77 0.21 14.86
N ASN A 328 24.87 -0.75 15.79
CA ASN A 328 26.15 -1.23 16.32
C ASN A 328 27.03 -1.89 15.25
N LEU A 329 26.43 -2.37 14.15
CA LEU A 329 27.11 -2.93 12.99
C LEU A 329 27.25 -1.92 11.83
N GLY A 330 26.98 -0.63 12.09
CA GLY A 330 27.21 0.47 11.13
C GLY A 330 26.06 0.76 10.18
N VAL A 331 24.89 0.14 10.35
CA VAL A 331 23.71 0.46 9.53
C VAL A 331 23.15 1.83 9.92
N PRO A 332 22.83 2.73 8.96
CA PRO A 332 22.19 4.00 9.26
C PRO A 332 20.88 3.85 10.02
N THR A 333 20.60 4.74 10.98
CA THR A 333 19.42 4.67 11.86
C THR A 333 18.11 4.56 11.07
N LEU A 334 17.95 5.38 10.03
CA LEU A 334 16.75 5.35 9.18
C LEU A 334 16.55 3.99 8.50
N THR A 335 17.63 3.43 7.95
CA THR A 335 17.64 2.10 7.33
C THR A 335 17.30 1.01 8.35
N ALA A 336 17.87 1.07 9.55
CA ALA A 336 17.58 0.12 10.62
C ALA A 336 16.09 0.15 11.04
N HIS A 337 15.52 1.35 11.19
CA HIS A 337 14.09 1.50 11.46
C HIS A 337 13.21 0.99 10.32
N LEU A 338 13.59 1.22 9.06
CA LEU A 338 12.88 0.69 7.89
C LEU A 338 12.89 -0.84 7.87
N ILE A 339 14.03 -1.47 8.18
CA ILE A 339 14.14 -2.94 8.31
C ILE A 339 13.19 -3.45 9.37
N CYS A 340 13.24 -2.89 10.59
CA CYS A 340 12.34 -3.28 11.66
C CYS A 340 10.87 -3.07 11.30
N PHE A 341 10.53 -1.95 10.66
CA PHE A 341 9.16 -1.69 10.20
C PHE A 341 8.70 -2.72 9.17
N TRP A 342 9.56 -3.04 8.19
CA TRP A 342 9.23 -4.00 7.14
C TRP A 342 8.97 -5.40 7.70
N MET A 343 9.83 -5.81 8.65
CA MET A 343 9.73 -7.12 9.29
C MET A 343 8.59 -7.22 10.30
N ALA A 344 8.21 -6.13 10.95
CA ALA A 344 7.08 -6.13 11.87
C ALA A 344 5.73 -6.38 11.18
N VAL A 345 5.62 -6.04 9.89
CA VAL A 345 4.39 -6.21 9.10
C VAL A 345 4.21 -7.66 8.60
N ILE A 346 5.29 -8.45 8.50
CA ILE A 346 5.27 -9.76 7.83
C ILE A 346 4.50 -10.86 8.58
N SER A 347 4.32 -10.70 9.90
CA SER A 347 3.63 -11.69 10.72
C SER A 347 2.16 -11.85 10.33
N ALA A 348 1.57 -10.82 9.70
CA ALA A 348 0.20 -10.85 9.21
C ALA A 348 -0.05 -11.94 8.15
N VAL A 349 1.00 -12.39 7.45
CA VAL A 349 0.93 -13.39 6.37
C VAL A 349 1.66 -14.69 6.68
N THR A 350 2.43 -14.77 7.77
CA THR A 350 3.28 -15.93 8.08
C THR A 350 2.64 -16.89 9.11
N PRO A 351 2.39 -18.18 8.78
CA PRO A 351 1.91 -19.19 9.74
C PRO A 351 2.89 -19.39 10.90
N PRO A 352 2.42 -19.68 12.14
CA PRO A 352 1.11 -20.22 12.48
C PRO A 352 0.07 -19.16 12.84
N VAL A 353 0.41 -17.87 12.89
CA VAL A 353 -0.53 -16.82 13.31
C VAL A 353 -1.27 -16.21 12.11
N ALA A 354 -0.53 -15.81 11.07
CA ALA A 354 -1.03 -15.28 9.78
C ALA A 354 -2.42 -14.61 9.83
N LEU A 355 -2.62 -13.64 10.73
CA LEU A 355 -3.96 -13.15 11.12
C LEU A 355 -4.76 -12.66 9.91
N ALA A 356 -4.12 -11.96 8.97
CA ALA A 356 -4.77 -11.48 7.74
C ALA A 356 -5.12 -12.62 6.79
N ALA A 357 -4.23 -13.61 6.65
CA ALA A 357 -4.47 -14.79 5.81
C ALA A 357 -5.61 -15.66 6.36
N TYR A 358 -5.72 -15.81 7.68
CA TYR A 358 -6.77 -16.61 8.32
C TYR A 358 -8.13 -15.90 8.31
N ALA A 359 -8.14 -14.58 8.47
CA ALA A 359 -9.36 -13.80 8.25
C ALA A 359 -9.83 -13.90 6.78
N ALA A 360 -8.89 -13.81 5.83
CA ALA A 360 -9.20 -13.96 4.41
C ALA A 360 -9.67 -15.39 4.05
N SER A 361 -9.12 -16.42 4.70
CA SER A 361 -9.54 -17.81 4.47
C SER A 361 -10.97 -18.07 4.94
N ALA A 362 -11.42 -17.41 6.02
CA ALA A 362 -12.81 -17.46 6.47
C ALA A 362 -13.77 -16.88 5.41
N ILE A 363 -13.37 -15.81 4.72
CA ILE A 363 -14.16 -15.22 3.62
C ILE A 363 -14.13 -16.12 2.38
N ALA A 364 -12.99 -16.74 2.08
CA ALA A 364 -12.84 -17.64 0.94
C ALA A 364 -13.47 -19.02 1.16
N MET A 365 -13.80 -19.37 2.42
CA MET A 365 -14.18 -20.72 2.85
C MET A 365 -13.08 -21.75 2.53
N SER A 366 -11.85 -21.45 2.94
CA SER A 366 -10.65 -22.26 2.66
C SER A 366 -9.88 -22.62 3.93
N ASP A 367 -8.99 -23.62 3.83
CA ASP A 367 -8.11 -24.03 4.92
C ASP A 367 -7.18 -22.87 5.33
N PRO A 368 -7.21 -22.41 6.61
CA PRO A 368 -6.41 -21.28 7.05
C PRO A 368 -4.91 -21.50 6.92
N VAL A 369 -4.41 -22.67 7.29
CA VAL A 369 -2.98 -22.99 7.31
C VAL A 369 -2.44 -23.03 5.88
N LYS A 370 -3.13 -23.70 4.96
CA LYS A 370 -2.75 -23.73 3.54
C LYS A 370 -2.79 -22.34 2.92
N THR A 371 -3.79 -21.53 3.29
CA THR A 371 -3.90 -20.13 2.86
C THR A 371 -2.70 -19.32 3.34
N GLY A 372 -2.29 -19.48 4.61
CA GLY A 372 -1.11 -18.81 5.15
C GLY A 372 0.19 -19.20 4.44
N PHE A 373 0.41 -20.49 4.13
CA PHE A 373 1.57 -20.90 3.33
C PHE A 373 1.56 -20.30 1.91
N GLN A 374 0.39 -20.18 1.27
CA GLN A 374 0.28 -19.46 0.00
C GLN A 374 0.57 -17.96 0.17
N ALA A 375 0.18 -17.35 1.28
CA ALA A 375 0.42 -15.94 1.55
C ALA A 375 1.92 -15.66 1.76
N VAL A 376 2.64 -16.51 2.52
CA VAL A 376 4.11 -16.45 2.63
C VAL A 376 4.77 -16.59 1.27
N LYS A 377 4.30 -17.54 0.45
CA LYS A 377 4.84 -17.75 -0.89
C LYS A 377 4.72 -16.47 -1.74
N LEU A 378 3.57 -15.81 -1.72
CA LEU A 378 3.32 -14.55 -2.42
C LEU A 378 4.13 -13.38 -1.85
N ALA A 379 4.22 -13.29 -0.52
CA ALA A 379 4.92 -12.22 0.19
C ALA A 379 6.43 -12.48 0.37
N SER A 380 6.94 -13.59 -0.15
CA SER A 380 8.31 -14.08 0.10
C SER A 380 9.40 -13.06 -0.27
N TRP A 381 9.11 -12.17 -1.21
CA TRP A 381 9.96 -11.03 -1.57
C TRP A 381 10.32 -10.13 -0.39
N VAL A 382 9.44 -10.01 0.60
CA VAL A 382 9.65 -9.15 1.78
C VAL A 382 10.87 -9.57 2.57
N PHE A 383 11.16 -10.87 2.66
CA PHE A 383 12.31 -11.37 3.42
C PHE A 383 13.66 -10.93 2.80
N LEU A 384 13.67 -10.51 1.54
CA LEU A 384 14.87 -10.01 0.86
C LEU A 384 15.08 -8.50 1.04
N MET A 385 14.03 -7.74 1.39
CA MET A 385 14.08 -6.29 1.54
C MET A 385 15.12 -5.81 2.56
N PRO A 386 15.28 -6.44 3.74
CA PRO A 386 16.30 -6.01 4.69
C PRO A 386 17.72 -6.03 4.13
N PHE A 387 18.05 -7.03 3.32
CA PHE A 387 19.36 -7.11 2.67
C PHE A 387 19.51 -6.04 1.59
N LEU A 388 18.48 -5.84 0.77
CA LEU A 388 18.49 -4.81 -0.27
C LEU A 388 18.60 -3.40 0.32
N PHE A 389 18.01 -3.13 1.48
CA PHE A 389 18.11 -1.83 2.15
C PHE A 389 19.50 -1.49 2.68
N VAL A 390 20.30 -2.52 3.02
CA VAL A 390 21.62 -2.33 3.62
C VAL A 390 22.71 -2.31 2.57
N TYR A 391 22.60 -3.15 1.55
CA TYR A 391 23.70 -3.41 0.63
C TYR A 391 23.49 -2.86 -0.79
N THR A 392 22.39 -2.17 -1.05
CA THR A 392 22.10 -1.60 -2.37
C THR A 392 21.56 -0.18 -2.25
N PRO A 393 21.74 0.67 -3.28
CA PRO A 393 21.30 2.07 -3.26
C PRO A 393 19.77 2.24 -3.38
N LEU A 394 18.98 1.23 -3.00
CA LEU A 394 17.53 1.19 -3.19
C LEU A 394 16.81 2.28 -2.37
N LEU A 395 17.46 2.81 -1.33
CA LEU A 395 16.95 3.86 -0.46
C LEU A 395 17.34 5.28 -0.92
N LEU A 396 17.77 5.43 -2.18
CA LEU A 396 18.15 6.71 -2.81
C LEU A 396 19.44 7.32 -2.24
N ASP A 397 20.35 6.48 -1.76
CA ASP A 397 21.62 6.81 -1.13
C ASP A 397 22.85 6.67 -2.06
N GLY A 398 22.63 6.45 -3.36
CA GLY A 398 23.68 6.32 -4.39
C GLY A 398 23.54 7.28 -5.57
N THR A 399 24.35 7.09 -6.62
CA THR A 399 24.19 7.88 -7.85
C THR A 399 22.92 7.49 -8.59
N ALA A 400 22.38 8.40 -9.40
CA ALA A 400 21.17 8.10 -10.20
C ALA A 400 21.34 6.87 -11.10
N LEU A 401 22.57 6.63 -11.59
CA LEU A 401 22.89 5.46 -12.39
C LEU A 401 22.89 4.17 -11.55
N ASP A 402 23.51 4.18 -10.37
CA ASP A 402 23.53 3.02 -9.48
C ASP A 402 22.10 2.64 -9.06
N ILE A 403 21.30 3.64 -8.67
CA ILE A 403 19.88 3.44 -8.31
C ILE A 403 19.11 2.81 -9.48
N THR A 404 19.29 3.35 -10.70
CA THR A 404 18.58 2.84 -11.88
C THR A 404 18.96 1.40 -12.19
N ILE A 405 20.25 1.06 -12.09
CA ILE A 405 20.72 -0.31 -12.34
C ILE A 405 20.23 -1.27 -11.25
N THR A 406 20.28 -0.87 -9.98
CA THR A 406 19.73 -1.67 -8.87
C THR A 406 18.24 -1.90 -9.04
N VAL A 407 17.47 -0.89 -9.43
CA VAL A 407 16.03 -1.04 -9.71
C VAL A 407 15.80 -2.00 -10.88
N ALA A 408 16.56 -1.88 -11.97
CA ALA A 408 16.48 -2.80 -13.09
C ALA A 408 16.84 -4.25 -12.70
N ALA A 409 17.88 -4.42 -11.88
CA ALA A 409 18.27 -5.71 -11.33
C ALA A 409 17.19 -6.31 -10.42
N CYS A 410 16.56 -5.49 -9.55
CA CYS A 410 15.43 -5.91 -8.73
C CYS A 410 14.23 -6.33 -9.60
N LEU A 411 13.90 -5.59 -10.66
CA LEU A 411 12.82 -5.96 -11.58
C LEU A 411 13.11 -7.29 -12.29
N ALA A 412 14.34 -7.49 -12.77
CA ALA A 412 14.75 -8.77 -13.34
C ALA A 412 14.74 -9.90 -12.30
N GLY A 413 15.12 -9.60 -11.05
CA GLY A 413 15.10 -10.54 -9.96
C GLY A 413 13.69 -10.91 -9.49
N ILE A 414 12.71 -9.99 -9.56
CA ILE A 414 11.28 -10.33 -9.39
C ILE A 414 10.86 -11.36 -10.43
N VAL A 415 11.31 -11.19 -11.68
CA VAL A 415 10.98 -12.09 -12.78
C VAL A 415 11.55 -13.49 -12.54
N THR A 416 12.82 -13.59 -12.14
CA THR A 416 13.45 -14.87 -11.81
C THR A 416 12.85 -15.49 -10.55
N TRP A 417 12.61 -14.69 -9.50
CA TRP A 417 12.03 -15.14 -8.23
C TRP A 417 10.62 -15.70 -8.43
N GLY A 418 9.78 -14.99 -9.18
CA GLY A 418 8.45 -15.46 -9.57
C GLY A 418 8.54 -16.79 -10.31
N GLY A 419 9.49 -16.93 -11.25
CA GLY A 419 9.76 -18.18 -11.96
C GLY A 419 10.13 -19.35 -11.04
N VAL A 420 10.95 -19.10 -10.00
CA VAL A 420 11.35 -20.10 -8.98
C VAL A 420 10.18 -20.49 -8.08
N VAL A 421 9.49 -19.48 -7.54
CA VAL A 421 8.38 -19.66 -6.59
C VAL A 421 7.23 -20.40 -7.25
N GLU A 422 6.92 -20.00 -8.47
CA GLU A 422 5.85 -20.62 -9.22
C GLU A 422 6.32 -21.98 -9.77
N GLY A 423 7.51 -22.06 -10.39
CA GLY A 423 7.96 -23.19 -11.22
C GLY A 423 7.47 -23.10 -12.67
N PHE A 424 7.33 -21.88 -13.19
CA PHE A 424 6.88 -21.58 -14.55
C PHE A 424 7.33 -20.19 -14.92
N PHE A 425 7.72 -20.01 -16.18
CA PHE A 425 8.10 -18.72 -16.71
C PHE A 425 7.36 -18.42 -18.01
N ILE A 426 7.78 -19.03 -19.12
CA ILE A 426 7.02 -19.12 -20.37
C ILE A 426 6.34 -20.49 -20.47
N ARG A 427 7.04 -21.51 -19.97
CA ARG A 427 6.65 -22.92 -19.90
C ARG A 427 6.95 -23.48 -18.52
N HIS A 428 6.51 -24.70 -18.25
CA HIS A 428 6.86 -25.37 -17.01
C HIS A 428 8.39 -25.51 -16.91
N THR A 429 8.96 -25.01 -15.81
CA THR A 429 10.41 -25.03 -15.62
C THR A 429 10.87 -26.44 -15.27
N THR A 430 11.89 -26.95 -15.96
CA THR A 430 12.58 -28.16 -15.49
C THR A 430 13.34 -27.86 -14.19
N PRO A 431 13.74 -28.89 -13.40
CA PRO A 431 14.55 -28.68 -12.21
C PRO A 431 15.85 -27.89 -12.48
N ALA A 432 16.49 -28.13 -13.63
CA ALA A 432 17.67 -27.39 -14.06
C ALA A 432 17.38 -25.90 -14.34
N GLU A 433 16.33 -25.60 -15.10
CA GLU A 433 15.90 -24.21 -15.37
C GLU A 433 15.51 -23.49 -14.08
N ARG A 434 14.82 -24.19 -13.18
CA ARG A 434 14.43 -23.64 -11.88
C ARG A 434 15.66 -23.37 -11.01
N GLY A 435 16.66 -24.25 -11.05
CA GLY A 435 17.96 -24.03 -10.41
C GLY A 435 18.69 -22.81 -11.00
N MET A 436 18.73 -22.67 -12.32
CA MET A 436 19.31 -21.50 -12.98
C MET A 436 18.60 -20.20 -12.60
N LEU A 437 17.26 -20.20 -12.56
CA LEU A 437 16.47 -19.04 -12.12
C LEU A 437 16.71 -18.73 -10.62
N ALA A 438 16.94 -19.75 -9.78
CA ALA A 438 17.27 -19.55 -8.39
C ALA A 438 18.64 -18.88 -8.22
N VAL A 439 19.66 -19.36 -8.95
CA VAL A 439 20.99 -18.73 -8.97
C VAL A 439 20.92 -17.31 -9.53
N ALA A 440 20.13 -17.10 -10.61
CA ALA A 440 19.90 -15.78 -11.16
C ALA A 440 19.26 -14.83 -10.14
N SER A 441 18.27 -15.31 -9.36
CA SER A 441 17.63 -14.53 -8.30
C SER A 441 18.62 -14.16 -7.21
N VAL A 442 19.50 -15.08 -6.79
CA VAL A 442 20.54 -14.80 -5.80
C VAL A 442 21.49 -13.71 -6.31
N PHE A 443 21.95 -13.82 -7.56
CA PHE A 443 22.88 -12.84 -8.15
C PHE A 443 22.26 -11.46 -8.36
N LEU A 444 20.96 -11.38 -8.64
CA LEU A 444 20.24 -10.12 -8.87
C LEU A 444 19.78 -9.45 -7.58
N LEU A 445 19.51 -10.21 -6.51
CA LEU A 445 18.79 -9.71 -5.33
C LEU A 445 19.59 -9.74 -4.04
N LEU A 446 20.60 -10.60 -3.94
CA LEU A 446 21.45 -10.68 -2.77
C LEU A 446 22.78 -9.98 -3.04
N PRO A 447 23.41 -9.40 -2.00
CA PRO A 447 24.73 -8.77 -2.11
C PRO A 447 25.81 -9.85 -2.16
N VAL A 448 25.87 -10.57 -3.28
CA VAL A 448 26.76 -11.73 -3.47
C VAL A 448 28.22 -11.32 -3.43
N ASP A 449 28.53 -10.13 -3.93
CA ASP A 449 29.84 -9.49 -3.83
C ASP A 449 30.29 -9.38 -2.37
N HIS A 450 29.45 -8.82 -1.49
CA HIS A 450 29.75 -8.71 -0.06
C HIS A 450 29.88 -10.08 0.60
N LEU A 451 29.01 -11.04 0.24
CA LEU A 451 29.08 -12.41 0.73
C LEU A 451 30.42 -13.09 0.39
N ILE A 452 30.91 -12.90 -0.85
CA ILE A 452 32.18 -13.45 -1.29
C ILE A 452 33.35 -12.78 -0.56
N THR A 453 33.30 -11.47 -0.33
CA THR A 453 34.34 -10.78 0.45
C THR A 453 34.43 -11.24 1.90
N TRP A 454 33.34 -11.70 2.52
CA TRP A 454 33.39 -12.28 3.86
C TRP A 454 33.96 -13.71 3.87
N LEU A 455 33.70 -14.49 2.83
CA LEU A 455 34.14 -15.89 2.74
C LEU A 455 35.57 -16.03 2.20
N THR A 456 36.04 -15.05 1.44
CA THR A 456 37.38 -15.06 0.85
C THR A 456 38.12 -13.79 1.27
N PRO A 457 39.30 -13.89 1.93
CA PRO A 457 40.10 -12.73 2.32
C PRO A 457 40.78 -12.05 1.11
N ALA A 458 40.26 -12.25 -0.09
CA ALA A 458 40.82 -11.72 -1.30
C ALA A 458 40.16 -10.36 -1.57
N GLU A 459 40.96 -9.28 -1.51
CA GLU A 459 40.56 -7.90 -1.85
C GLU A 459 40.31 -7.73 -3.37
N TRP A 460 39.57 -8.64 -3.99
CA TRP A 460 39.00 -8.39 -5.30
C TRP A 460 37.75 -7.56 -5.08
N VAL A 461 37.86 -6.26 -5.36
CA VAL A 461 36.73 -5.32 -5.40
C VAL A 461 35.80 -5.75 -6.54
N PHE A 462 34.96 -6.76 -6.29
CA PHE A 462 33.86 -7.04 -7.18
C PHE A 462 32.84 -5.91 -6.99
N HIS A 463 32.76 -4.99 -7.95
CA HIS A 463 31.58 -4.14 -8.07
C HIS A 463 30.33 -5.03 -8.21
N HIS A 464 29.14 -4.60 -7.80
CA HIS A 464 27.90 -5.41 -7.90
C HIS A 464 27.52 -5.77 -9.35
N TYR A 465 28.01 -5.00 -10.32
CA TYR A 465 27.64 -5.07 -11.73
C TYR A 465 27.86 -6.42 -12.42
N PRO A 466 28.99 -7.14 -12.25
CA PRO A 466 29.20 -8.45 -12.87
C PRO A 466 28.21 -9.50 -12.36
N PHE A 467 27.79 -9.44 -11.10
CA PHE A 467 26.77 -10.35 -10.57
C PHE A 467 25.40 -10.06 -11.18
N TYR A 468 25.03 -8.78 -11.29
CA TYR A 468 23.79 -8.40 -11.99
C TYR A 468 23.81 -8.83 -13.46
N ALA A 469 24.94 -8.66 -14.16
CA ALA A 469 25.10 -9.10 -15.54
C ALA A 469 25.02 -10.64 -15.66
N ALA A 470 25.65 -11.38 -14.75
CA ALA A 470 25.58 -12.84 -14.72
C ALA A 470 24.16 -13.34 -14.44
N GLY A 471 23.45 -12.73 -13.49
CA GLY A 471 22.05 -13.04 -13.21
C GLY A 471 21.13 -12.75 -14.40
N ALA A 472 21.31 -11.61 -15.07
CA ALA A 472 20.59 -11.27 -16.29
C ALA A 472 20.89 -12.23 -17.45
N ALA A 473 22.15 -12.65 -17.59
CA ALA A 473 22.57 -13.65 -18.59
C ALA A 473 21.93 -15.02 -18.31
N LEU A 474 21.84 -15.45 -17.05
CA LEU A 474 21.15 -16.68 -16.67
C LEU A 474 19.64 -16.60 -16.96
N LEU A 475 19.00 -15.46 -16.68
CA LEU A 475 17.60 -15.23 -17.04
C LEU A 475 17.40 -15.33 -18.57
N ALA A 476 18.28 -14.68 -19.35
CA ALA A 476 18.23 -14.73 -20.82
C ALA A 476 18.48 -16.15 -21.34
N ALA A 477 19.41 -16.90 -20.75
CA ALA A 477 19.66 -18.29 -21.09
C ALA A 477 18.42 -19.16 -20.85
N VAL A 478 17.76 -19.05 -19.69
CA VAL A 478 16.52 -19.78 -19.41
C VAL A 478 15.41 -19.36 -20.38
N PHE A 479 15.28 -18.07 -20.71
CA PHE A 479 14.32 -17.59 -21.70
C PHE A 479 14.55 -18.26 -23.08
N LEU A 480 15.78 -18.29 -23.56
CA LEU A 480 16.14 -18.90 -24.85
C LEU A 480 15.95 -20.43 -24.84
N MET A 481 16.38 -21.11 -23.77
CA MET A 481 16.18 -22.54 -23.57
C MET A 481 14.70 -22.89 -23.57
N GLN A 482 13.89 -22.11 -22.85
CA GLN A 482 12.46 -22.32 -22.85
C GLN A 482 11.90 -22.10 -24.23
N ARG A 483 12.20 -20.99 -24.93
CA ARG A 483 11.68 -20.69 -26.27
C ARG A 483 12.02 -21.75 -27.32
N ALA A 484 13.19 -22.37 -27.25
CA ALA A 484 13.64 -23.41 -28.16
C ALA A 484 12.85 -24.74 -28.03
N ARG A 485 12.11 -24.94 -26.93
CA ARG A 485 11.28 -26.15 -26.76
C ARG A 485 10.01 -26.13 -27.62
N PRO A 486 9.42 -27.31 -27.91
CA PRO A 486 8.08 -27.40 -28.49
C PRO A 486 7.04 -26.71 -27.60
N ALA A 487 5.95 -26.24 -28.20
CA ALA A 487 4.84 -25.67 -27.44
C ALA A 487 4.20 -26.75 -26.55
N GLU A 488 4.20 -26.52 -25.24
CA GLU A 488 3.50 -27.35 -24.27
C GLU A 488 2.02 -26.92 -24.21
N ARG A 489 1.09 -27.89 -24.14
CA ARG A 489 -0.33 -27.55 -23.90
C ARG A 489 -0.46 -27.02 -22.49
N ILE A 490 -0.86 -25.76 -22.35
CA ILE A 490 -1.22 -25.17 -21.06
C ILE A 490 -2.35 -26.03 -20.47
N GLU A 491 -2.21 -26.43 -19.20
CA GLU A 491 -3.25 -27.13 -18.45
C GLU A 491 -4.47 -26.21 -18.33
N ALA A 492 -5.39 -26.32 -19.29
CA ALA A 492 -6.68 -25.64 -19.19
C ALA A 492 -7.43 -26.21 -17.98
N VAL A 493 -7.85 -25.34 -17.06
CA VAL A 493 -8.74 -25.75 -15.98
C VAL A 493 -10.01 -26.35 -16.58
N ALA A 494 -10.28 -27.62 -16.28
CA ALA A 494 -11.52 -28.28 -16.69
C ALA A 494 -12.72 -27.48 -16.18
N GLY A 495 -13.50 -26.90 -17.11
CA GLY A 495 -14.69 -26.11 -16.79
C GLY A 495 -14.54 -24.58 -16.88
N ALA A 496 -13.40 -24.03 -17.29
CA ALA A 496 -13.34 -22.62 -17.66
C ALA A 496 -14.12 -22.39 -18.96
N PRO A 497 -15.04 -21.41 -19.05
CA PRO A 497 -15.78 -21.14 -20.28
C PRO A 497 -14.77 -20.82 -21.38
N GLN A 498 -14.75 -21.67 -22.43
CA GLN A 498 -14.02 -21.36 -23.65
C GLN A 498 -14.64 -20.10 -24.23
N ALA A 499 -13.92 -18.98 -24.17
CA ALA A 499 -14.30 -17.81 -24.91
C ALA A 499 -14.23 -18.18 -26.40
N ALA A 500 -15.40 -18.21 -27.05
CA ALA A 500 -15.48 -18.32 -28.49
C ALA A 500 -14.67 -17.18 -29.12
N SER A 501 -13.81 -17.55 -30.05
CA SER A 501 -12.87 -16.71 -30.80
C SER A 501 -13.49 -15.45 -31.39
#